data_AF-A0A921GGL4-F1
#
_entry.id   AF-A0A921GGL4-F1
#
_cell.length_a   1.000
_cell.length_b   1.000
_cell.length_c   1.000
_cell.angle_alpha   90.00
_cell.angle_beta   90.00
_cell.angle_gamma   90.00
#
_symmetry.space_group_name_H-M   'P 1'
#
loop_
_entity.id
_entity.type
_entity.pdbx_description
1 polymer ?
#
loop_
_entity_poly.entity_id
_entity_poly.type
_entity_poly.pdbx_seq_one_letter_code
_entity_poly.pdbx_strand_id
1 'polypeptide(L)'
;MTSRNNPQRPHRRTRSPQASNPYMHPIDLPRATPSRSDEDPREARPQSRSAHQTDYDSYDDPYVGSYAEQDNDPDESDYGDPYGDAGSYRRTGHGRQAPMPRQRAPRSRYKRRREGRGATIVGLLVVVAIVGGGIWMWLNRTVNVSVNGERADVRVGSTLEEIVKSEELSPKPGNLVSVSGNVITEGGGDAFSATVNGAQLDAAGRDAFRAEGNEEITFGDGADVTEASHEEEREIQPLLEPPDSVGSVTFVSQYGKTGRQKFVVGDTSGESVPGDVVEPAQNVKLMSINPRADDGRKLIALTFDDGPSKYTQQYLDILTEHGIHATFFCLGSAAANNPDLVKAIKDQGSQVASHTMNHQQLTAVDQTTLQSEITEAFSAISGAGGGDTSVIRPPYGSFDTSTWLASGGTLSASVIWNLDSLDWELPGADVIVNNCTSGAFSGSIILMHDGGGNRDQDLEALPRIIEQLQGEGYEFVTVAELMASDSRIPAEVAAGNA
;
A
#
# COMPACT_ATOMS: atom_id res chain seq x y z
N MET A 1 69.16 -47.36 -68.79
CA MET A 1 68.29 -46.21 -68.48
C MET A 1 67.51 -45.86 -69.76
N THR A 2 66.25 -46.27 -69.77
CA THR A 2 65.23 -46.24 -70.85
C THR A 2 64.69 -44.81 -71.07
N SER A 3 64.68 -44.18 -72.26
CA SER A 3 63.98 -44.39 -73.55
C SER A 3 62.62 -43.67 -73.70
N ARG A 4 62.66 -42.59 -74.50
CA ARG A 4 61.75 -42.14 -75.58
C ARG A 4 60.31 -41.56 -75.34
N ASN A 5 60.10 -40.46 -76.07
CA ASN A 5 58.96 -40.08 -76.96
C ASN A 5 57.92 -39.01 -76.55
N ASN A 6 57.79 -38.05 -77.50
CA ASN A 6 56.70 -37.11 -77.86
C ASN A 6 55.42 -37.88 -78.34
N PRO A 7 54.31 -37.32 -78.89
CA PRO A 7 53.69 -35.95 -78.90
C PRO A 7 52.14 -35.95 -78.68
N GLN A 8 51.49 -34.76 -78.65
CA GLN A 8 50.45 -34.30 -79.62
C GLN A 8 49.49 -33.18 -79.09
N ARG A 9 49.38 -32.09 -79.87
CA ARG A 9 48.23 -31.14 -80.00
C ARG A 9 47.14 -31.78 -80.90
N PRO A 10 45.87 -31.30 -81.10
CA PRO A 10 45.49 -29.88 -81.23
C PRO A 10 43.98 -29.44 -80.99
N HIS A 11 43.70 -28.11 -81.15
CA HIS A 11 42.54 -27.46 -81.85
C HIS A 11 41.06 -27.79 -81.48
N ARG A 12 40.00 -26.95 -81.51
CA ARG A 12 39.68 -25.57 -81.97
C ARG A 12 38.16 -25.31 -81.73
N ARG A 13 37.75 -24.06 -81.41
CA ARG A 13 36.48 -23.32 -81.76
C ARG A 13 35.09 -23.97 -81.52
N THR A 14 34.11 -23.25 -80.96
CA THR A 14 33.15 -22.35 -81.67
C THR A 14 32.23 -21.67 -80.62
N ARG A 15 32.05 -20.34 -80.62
CA ARG A 15 31.03 -19.49 -81.30
C ARG A 15 29.56 -19.68 -80.86
N SER A 16 29.01 -18.60 -80.28
CA SER A 16 27.60 -18.27 -79.94
C SER A 16 26.62 -18.38 -81.12
N PRO A 17 25.27 -18.28 -80.91
CA PRO A 17 24.63 -16.94 -80.88
C PRO A 17 23.34 -16.78 -80.03
N GLN A 18 23.02 -15.50 -79.77
CA GLN A 18 21.73 -14.96 -79.31
C GLN A 18 20.58 -15.19 -80.31
N ALA A 19 19.35 -15.23 -79.77
CA ALA A 19 18.06 -14.70 -80.28
C ALA A 19 16.95 -15.44 -79.50
N SER A 20 15.76 -14.94 -79.13
CA SER A 20 15.02 -13.70 -79.32
C SER A 20 13.65 -13.90 -78.61
N ASN A 21 13.14 -12.89 -77.89
CA ASN A 21 11.71 -12.73 -77.50
C ASN A 21 10.83 -12.60 -78.78
N PRO A 22 9.46 -12.68 -78.84
CA PRO A 22 8.45 -12.16 -77.88
C PRO A 22 7.04 -12.84 -77.87
N TYR A 23 6.09 -12.31 -77.07
CA TYR A 23 4.62 -12.08 -77.28
C TYR A 23 3.86 -12.19 -75.91
N MET A 24 3.45 -11.08 -75.26
CA MET A 24 2.15 -10.35 -75.34
C MET A 24 0.97 -11.17 -74.78
N HIS A 25 0.18 -10.77 -73.76
CA HIS A 25 -0.50 -9.49 -73.54
C HIS A 25 -0.87 -9.20 -72.06
N PRO A 26 -1.18 -7.93 -71.71
CA PRO A 26 -1.58 -7.44 -70.39
C PRO A 26 -3.11 -7.45 -70.18
N ILE A 27 -3.57 -7.50 -68.92
CA ILE A 27 -4.97 -7.22 -68.57
C ILE A 27 -5.09 -5.76 -68.16
N ASP A 28 -5.85 -5.01 -68.97
CA ASP A 28 -6.26 -3.63 -68.73
C ASP A 28 -7.29 -3.53 -67.58
N LEU A 29 -7.02 -2.62 -66.65
CA LEU A 29 -7.99 -2.01 -65.76
C LEU A 29 -8.69 -0.85 -66.48
N PRO A 30 -10.00 -0.62 -66.30
CA PRO A 30 -10.63 0.59 -66.80
C PRO A 30 -10.26 1.81 -65.95
N ARG A 31 -9.76 2.84 -66.66
CA ARG A 31 -9.49 4.20 -66.18
C ARG A 31 -10.77 5.03 -66.25
N ALA A 32 -11.16 5.66 -65.14
CA ALA A 32 -12.00 6.85 -65.14
C ALA A 32 -11.24 7.98 -64.43
N THR A 33 -11.13 9.14 -65.09
CA THR A 33 -10.53 10.39 -64.60
C THR A 33 -11.64 11.45 -64.43
N PRO A 34 -11.38 12.66 -63.92
CA PRO A 34 -11.27 13.00 -62.49
C PRO A 34 -12.31 14.06 -62.08
N SER A 35 -12.66 14.16 -60.79
CA SER A 35 -13.20 15.40 -60.24
C SER A 35 -12.33 15.86 -59.08
N ARG A 36 -11.73 17.03 -59.29
CA ARG A 36 -10.88 17.77 -58.37
C ARG A 36 -11.79 18.69 -57.55
N SER A 37 -11.74 18.58 -56.23
CA SER A 37 -12.01 19.70 -55.33
C SER A 37 -11.25 19.44 -54.04
N ASP A 38 -10.41 20.41 -53.71
CA ASP A 38 -9.53 20.50 -52.56
C ASP A 38 -10.29 20.40 -51.23
N GLU A 39 -9.71 19.72 -50.23
CA GLU A 39 -9.61 20.17 -48.82
C GLU A 39 -8.79 19.17 -47.98
N ASP A 40 -7.83 19.70 -47.23
CA ASP A 40 -6.82 19.04 -46.36
C ASP A 40 -7.31 19.09 -44.87
N PRO A 41 -6.68 18.40 -43.89
CA PRO A 41 -7.27 17.25 -43.21
C PRO A 41 -7.50 17.51 -41.71
N ARG A 42 -8.32 16.69 -41.04
CA ARG A 42 -8.22 16.50 -39.57
C ARG A 42 -8.97 15.24 -39.14
N GLU A 43 -8.20 14.33 -38.54
CA GLU A 43 -8.58 13.28 -37.58
C GLU A 43 -9.59 12.21 -38.04
N ALA A 44 -9.04 11.09 -38.54
CA ALA A 44 -9.72 9.80 -38.53
C ALA A 44 -9.02 8.86 -37.55
N ARG A 45 -9.71 8.53 -36.45
CA ARG A 45 -9.38 7.48 -35.48
C ARG A 45 -9.39 6.10 -36.18
N PRO A 46 -8.42 5.20 -35.94
CA PRO A 46 -8.58 3.80 -36.29
C PRO A 46 -9.37 3.07 -35.20
N GLN A 47 -10.42 2.39 -35.61
CA GLN A 47 -11.16 1.41 -34.81
C GLN A 47 -10.26 0.19 -34.55
N SER A 48 -9.88 -0.03 -33.30
CA SER A 48 -9.26 -1.26 -32.84
C SER A 48 -10.30 -2.38 -32.79
N ARG A 49 -10.04 -3.47 -33.53
CA ARG A 49 -10.76 -4.74 -33.39
C ARG A 49 -10.49 -5.30 -32.00
N SER A 50 -11.55 -5.47 -31.22
CA SER A 50 -11.51 -6.09 -29.90
C SER A 50 -11.19 -7.58 -30.05
N ALA A 51 -10.18 -8.03 -29.31
CA ALA A 51 -9.98 -9.43 -29.00
C ALA A 51 -11.15 -9.90 -28.11
N HIS A 52 -11.57 -11.14 -28.32
CA HIS A 52 -12.59 -11.83 -27.55
C HIS A 52 -12.18 -11.92 -26.08
N GLN A 53 -12.99 -11.32 -25.22
CA GLN A 53 -12.97 -11.51 -23.77
C GLN A 53 -14.05 -12.55 -23.46
N THR A 54 -13.64 -13.71 -22.97
CA THR A 54 -14.56 -14.71 -22.41
C THR A 54 -14.91 -14.32 -20.99
N ASP A 55 -16.21 -14.07 -20.77
CA ASP A 55 -16.83 -13.79 -19.48
C ASP A 55 -16.65 -14.95 -18.50
N TYR A 56 -16.27 -14.64 -17.26
CA TYR A 56 -16.50 -15.50 -16.10
C TYR A 56 -17.15 -14.67 -14.99
N ASP A 57 -18.31 -15.15 -14.57
CA ASP A 57 -19.28 -14.52 -13.68
C ASP A 57 -18.76 -14.25 -12.26
N SER A 58 -19.37 -13.21 -11.68
CA SER A 58 -19.25 -12.73 -10.31
C SER A 58 -19.57 -13.79 -9.26
N TYR A 59 -18.72 -13.87 -8.22
CA TYR A 59 -19.12 -14.36 -6.91
C TYR A 59 -19.03 -13.22 -5.89
N ASP A 60 -20.19 -12.91 -5.31
CA ASP A 60 -20.36 -11.99 -4.19
C ASP A 60 -19.64 -12.50 -2.93
N ASP A 61 -18.83 -11.62 -2.34
CA ASP A 61 -18.28 -11.74 -0.98
C ASP A 61 -19.09 -10.85 -0.03
N PRO A 62 -19.62 -11.41 1.08
CA PRO A 62 -19.95 -10.59 2.23
C PRO A 62 -19.21 -11.06 3.49
N TYR A 63 -18.11 -10.40 3.83
CA TYR A 63 -17.56 -10.40 5.19
C TYR A 63 -17.32 -8.97 5.71
N VAL A 64 -18.28 -8.45 6.47
CA VAL A 64 -18.07 -7.37 7.43
C VAL A 64 -18.87 -7.63 8.71
N GLY A 65 -18.15 -7.74 9.83
CA GLY A 65 -18.54 -7.20 11.15
C GLY A 65 -19.47 -8.01 12.04
N SER A 66 -18.97 -8.42 13.21
CA SER A 66 -19.28 -7.77 14.51
C SER A 66 -18.98 -8.71 15.68
N TYR A 67 -18.09 -8.29 16.59
CA TYR A 67 -17.98 -8.87 17.93
C TYR A 67 -18.87 -8.06 18.86
N ALA A 68 -19.82 -8.74 19.52
CA ALA A 68 -20.62 -8.19 20.60
C ALA A 68 -20.47 -9.11 21.82
N GLU A 69 -19.95 -8.55 22.90
CA GLU A 69 -20.02 -9.08 24.25
C GLU A 69 -21.46 -8.97 24.77
N GLN A 70 -21.91 -9.98 25.53
CA GLN A 70 -23.07 -9.83 26.40
C GLN A 70 -22.97 -10.75 27.63
N ASP A 71 -22.79 -10.05 28.76
CA ASP A 71 -23.43 -10.20 30.07
C ASP A 71 -23.37 -11.50 30.89
N ASN A 72 -22.92 -11.25 32.12
CA ASN A 72 -23.01 -12.03 33.35
C ASN A 72 -24.45 -12.15 33.86
N ASP A 73 -24.74 -13.24 34.57
CA ASP A 73 -25.62 -13.27 35.75
C ASP A 73 -25.25 -14.48 36.65
N PRO A 74 -25.74 -14.63 37.90
CA PRO A 74 -24.88 -14.70 39.07
C PRO A 74 -25.03 -16.01 39.87
N ASP A 75 -24.09 -16.29 40.78
CA ASP A 75 -24.25 -17.25 41.89
C ASP A 75 -23.34 -16.80 43.03
N GLU A 76 -23.89 -16.28 44.14
CA GLU A 76 -24.39 -16.98 45.34
C GLU A 76 -23.28 -17.30 46.37
N SER A 77 -23.55 -16.77 47.57
CA SER A 77 -22.97 -16.97 48.91
C SER A 77 -22.02 -18.14 49.15
N ASP A 78 -21.01 -17.93 50.03
CA ASP A 78 -20.95 -18.50 51.38
C ASP A 78 -19.58 -18.20 52.06
N TYR A 79 -19.54 -18.33 53.38
CA TYR A 79 -18.41 -18.41 54.32
C TYR A 79 -17.94 -17.13 55.04
N GLY A 80 -18.54 -16.93 56.23
CA GLY A 80 -17.91 -17.44 57.46
C GLY A 80 -16.87 -16.56 58.16
N ASP A 81 -17.33 -15.79 59.15
CA ASP A 81 -16.59 -15.46 60.39
C ASP A 81 -16.16 -16.79 61.07
N PRO A 82 -15.01 -16.93 61.78
CA PRO A 82 -14.98 -16.38 63.16
C PRO A 82 -13.60 -16.12 63.84
N TYR A 83 -13.67 -15.37 64.95
CA TYR A 83 -12.78 -15.35 66.13
C TYR A 83 -11.39 -14.69 66.07
N GLY A 84 -11.15 -13.78 67.04
CA GLY A 84 -10.25 -14.15 68.14
C GLY A 84 -8.98 -13.31 68.34
N ASP A 85 -9.11 -12.30 69.20
CA ASP A 85 -8.31 -12.11 70.44
C ASP A 85 -6.79 -11.81 70.41
N ALA A 86 -6.46 -10.90 71.34
CA ALA A 86 -5.22 -10.77 72.13
C ALA A 86 -3.94 -10.11 71.57
N GLY A 87 -3.68 -8.91 72.12
CA GLY A 87 -2.41 -8.55 72.77
C GLY A 87 -1.33 -7.90 71.90
N SER A 88 -0.49 -6.95 72.33
CA SER A 88 -0.40 -6.03 73.47
C SER A 88 0.95 -5.26 73.33
N TYR A 89 1.03 -4.05 73.91
CA TYR A 89 2.24 -3.21 74.19
C TYR A 89 2.88 -2.44 73.02
N ARG A 90 3.28 -1.15 73.12
CA ARG A 90 3.66 -0.31 74.28
C ARG A 90 3.72 1.19 73.87
N ARG A 91 3.26 2.08 74.79
CA ARG A 91 3.86 3.37 75.28
C ARG A 91 4.32 4.43 74.25
N THR A 92 4.12 5.74 74.39
CA THR A 92 3.88 6.74 75.47
C THR A 92 3.52 8.05 74.74
N GLY A 93 2.79 9.04 75.24
CA GLY A 93 2.37 9.34 76.60
C GLY A 93 1.74 10.74 76.68
N HIS A 94 1.01 10.93 77.79
CA HIS A 94 0.72 12.15 78.55
C HIS A 94 0.16 13.41 77.84
N GLY A 95 -0.95 14.00 78.30
CA GLY A 95 -1.69 13.67 79.50
C GLY A 95 -2.84 14.59 79.89
N ARG A 96 -3.50 14.11 80.95
CA ARG A 96 -4.28 14.79 82.00
C ARG A 96 -5.63 15.39 81.59
N GLN A 97 -6.71 14.64 81.79
CA GLN A 97 -7.49 14.44 83.04
C GLN A 97 -8.61 15.49 83.20
N ALA A 98 -9.84 15.04 82.89
CA ALA A 98 -11.08 15.57 83.46
C ALA A 98 -11.15 15.23 84.97
N PRO A 99 -12.07 15.80 85.77
CA PRO A 99 -13.41 15.18 85.82
C PRO A 99 -14.60 16.10 86.20
N MET A 100 -15.79 15.65 85.79
CA MET A 100 -17.13 15.91 86.36
C MET A 100 -17.26 15.28 87.79
N PRO A 101 -18.39 15.32 88.54
CA PRO A 101 -19.53 16.26 88.67
C PRO A 101 -20.03 16.46 90.15
N ARG A 102 -21.21 17.10 90.30
CA ARG A 102 -22.28 16.91 91.33
C ARG A 102 -22.36 17.82 92.60
N GLN A 103 -23.49 18.54 92.60
CA GLN A 103 -24.54 18.69 93.65
C GLN A 103 -24.41 19.66 94.85
N ARG A 104 -25.33 20.64 94.80
CA ARG A 104 -26.28 21.15 95.84
C ARG A 104 -25.81 22.05 97.00
N ALA A 105 -26.25 23.32 96.89
CA ALA A 105 -26.96 24.20 97.85
C ALA A 105 -26.28 24.62 99.20
N PRO A 106 -26.78 25.65 99.92
CA PRO A 106 -27.19 27.02 99.55
C PRO A 106 -26.59 28.12 100.48
N ARG A 107 -26.97 29.39 100.21
CA ARG A 107 -26.93 30.62 101.06
C ARG A 107 -25.62 31.45 101.09
N SER A 108 -25.69 32.69 100.58
CA SER A 108 -25.96 33.88 101.40
C SER A 108 -26.01 35.15 100.53
N ARG A 109 -26.86 36.10 100.93
CA ARG A 109 -26.96 37.46 100.37
C ARG A 109 -25.67 38.22 100.66
N TYR A 110 -25.09 38.87 99.65
CA TYR A 110 -24.48 40.19 99.82
C TYR A 110 -24.70 41.05 98.56
N LYS A 111 -25.49 42.11 98.71
CA LYS A 111 -25.60 43.21 97.75
C LYS A 111 -24.23 43.90 97.68
N ARG A 112 -23.64 44.00 96.49
CA ARG A 112 -22.72 45.11 96.16
C ARG A 112 -23.08 45.73 94.82
N ARG A 113 -22.98 47.05 94.84
CA ARG A 113 -23.51 48.03 93.92
C ARG A 113 -22.61 48.10 92.67
N ARG A 114 -23.28 48.39 91.56
CA ARG A 114 -22.85 48.55 90.16
C ARG A 114 -21.76 49.60 89.96
N GLU A 115 -20.89 49.37 88.98
CA GLU A 115 -20.27 50.31 88.01
C GLU A 115 -19.28 49.48 87.18
N GLY A 116 -19.16 49.50 85.86
CA GLY A 116 -19.62 50.41 84.81
C GLY A 116 -18.67 50.22 83.62
N ARG A 117 -18.71 49.06 82.94
CA ARG A 117 -17.88 48.74 81.75
C ARG A 117 -18.53 47.77 80.74
N GLY A 118 -19.83 47.45 80.89
CA GLY A 118 -20.58 46.58 79.97
C GLY A 118 -21.30 47.32 78.83
N ALA A 119 -21.59 48.62 78.99
CA ALA A 119 -22.38 49.39 78.02
C ALA A 119 -21.60 49.76 76.74
N THR A 120 -20.28 50.00 76.85
CA THR A 120 -19.42 50.32 75.71
C THR A 120 -19.15 49.10 74.82
N ILE A 121 -19.01 47.90 75.38
CA ILE A 121 -18.85 46.66 74.60
C ILE A 121 -20.15 46.31 73.84
N VAL A 122 -21.31 46.49 74.48
CA VAL A 122 -22.63 46.25 73.83
C VAL A 122 -22.92 47.26 72.73
N GLY A 123 -22.62 48.55 72.94
CA GLY A 123 -22.81 49.58 71.90
C GLY A 123 -21.92 49.39 70.68
N LEU A 124 -20.67 48.95 70.87
CA LEU A 124 -19.73 48.68 69.77
C LEU A 124 -20.14 47.43 68.97
N LEU A 125 -20.68 46.40 69.64
CA LEU A 125 -21.28 45.24 68.97
C LEU A 125 -22.53 45.58 68.15
N VAL A 126 -23.36 46.54 68.59
CA VAL A 126 -24.53 47.00 67.82
C VAL A 126 -24.10 47.80 66.58
N VAL A 127 -23.08 48.65 66.67
CA VAL A 127 -22.56 49.38 65.49
C VAL A 127 -21.90 48.42 64.50
N VAL A 128 -21.13 47.44 64.98
CA VAL A 128 -20.56 46.38 64.13
C VAL A 128 -21.67 45.53 63.50
N ALA A 129 -22.78 45.27 64.19
CA ALA A 129 -23.92 44.55 63.63
C ALA A 129 -24.72 45.38 62.61
N ILE A 130 -24.84 46.70 62.79
CA ILE A 130 -25.53 47.59 61.84
C ILE A 130 -24.67 47.84 60.60
N VAL A 131 -23.37 48.13 60.78
CA VAL A 131 -22.42 48.30 59.67
C VAL A 131 -22.21 46.97 58.97
N GLY A 132 -22.02 45.88 59.72
CA GLY A 132 -21.94 44.53 59.19
C GLY A 132 -23.22 44.09 58.49
N GLY A 133 -24.39 44.42 59.04
CA GLY A 133 -25.70 44.15 58.44
C GLY A 133 -25.95 44.98 57.18
N GLY A 134 -25.54 46.25 57.15
CA GLY A 134 -25.63 47.11 55.98
C GLY A 134 -24.67 46.69 54.86
N ILE A 135 -23.44 46.30 55.20
CA ILE A 135 -22.48 45.71 54.25
C ILE A 135 -23.01 44.37 53.73
N TRP A 136 -23.54 43.52 54.61
CA TRP A 136 -24.15 42.25 54.24
C TRP A 136 -25.35 42.44 53.28
N MET A 137 -26.22 43.40 53.57
CA MET A 137 -27.37 43.73 52.72
C MET A 137 -26.92 44.30 51.37
N TRP A 138 -25.85 45.10 51.33
CA TRP A 138 -25.29 45.64 50.08
C TRP A 138 -24.56 44.61 49.22
N LEU A 139 -23.87 43.64 49.85
CA LEU A 139 -23.26 42.48 49.19
C LEU A 139 -24.28 41.39 48.80
N ASN A 140 -25.54 41.54 49.21
CA ASN A 140 -26.64 40.64 48.90
C ASN A 140 -27.78 41.36 48.14
N ARG A 141 -27.48 42.52 47.54
CA ARG A 141 -28.42 43.25 46.69
C ARG A 141 -28.64 42.51 45.37
N THR A 142 -29.80 42.72 44.77
CA THR A 142 -30.08 42.30 43.40
C THR A 142 -29.70 43.40 42.40
N VAL A 143 -29.34 42.98 41.19
CA VAL A 143 -29.07 43.82 40.02
C VAL A 143 -29.91 43.30 38.86
N ASN A 144 -30.36 44.21 38.00
CA ASN A 144 -31.14 43.83 36.83
C ASN A 144 -30.22 43.46 35.68
N VAL A 145 -30.45 42.30 35.08
CA VAL A 145 -29.77 41.83 33.85
C VAL A 145 -30.84 41.40 32.84
N SER A 146 -30.47 41.29 31.57
CA SER A 146 -31.30 40.66 30.54
C SER A 146 -30.79 39.25 30.32
N VAL A 147 -31.63 38.23 30.51
CA VAL A 147 -31.30 36.81 30.27
C VAL A 147 -32.19 36.31 29.14
N ASN A 148 -31.60 35.91 28.02
CA ASN A 148 -32.32 35.47 26.81
C ASN A 148 -33.39 36.48 26.32
N GLY A 149 -33.16 37.77 26.54
CA GLY A 149 -34.09 38.85 26.17
C GLY A 149 -35.14 39.20 27.21
N GLU A 150 -35.19 38.48 28.34
CA GLU A 150 -36.10 38.76 29.46
C GLU A 150 -35.37 39.42 30.63
N ARG A 151 -36.03 40.34 31.34
CA ARG A 151 -35.43 40.99 32.52
C ARG A 151 -35.43 40.04 33.71
N ALA A 152 -34.27 39.83 34.31
CA ALA A 152 -34.07 39.02 35.50
C ALA A 152 -33.40 39.84 36.62
N ASP A 153 -33.79 39.59 37.87
CA ASP A 153 -33.19 40.20 39.05
C ASP A 153 -32.26 39.18 39.73
N VAL A 154 -30.97 39.30 39.44
CA VAL A 154 -29.93 38.37 39.93
C VAL A 154 -29.15 39.01 41.07
N ARG A 155 -28.55 38.21 41.95
CA ARG A 155 -27.71 38.76 43.02
C ARG A 155 -26.44 39.38 42.41
N VAL A 156 -26.01 40.53 42.93
CA VAL A 156 -24.71 41.10 42.53
C VAL A 156 -23.59 40.10 42.81
N GLY A 157 -22.70 39.94 41.84
CA GLY A 157 -21.61 38.97 41.88
C GLY A 157 -22.02 37.54 41.54
N SER A 158 -23.26 37.29 41.11
CA SER A 158 -23.65 35.94 40.69
C SER A 158 -22.86 35.46 39.47
N THR A 159 -22.51 34.18 39.49
CA THR A 159 -21.88 33.50 38.35
C THR A 159 -22.92 33.15 37.30
N LEU A 160 -22.47 32.78 36.10
CA LEU A 160 -23.38 32.31 35.06
C LEU A 160 -24.16 31.06 35.47
N GLU A 161 -23.52 30.12 36.19
CA GLU A 161 -24.18 28.92 36.72
C GLU A 161 -25.30 29.24 37.72
N GLU A 162 -25.07 30.23 38.59
CA GLU A 162 -26.10 30.67 39.55
C GLU A 162 -27.29 31.31 38.84
N ILE A 163 -27.05 32.03 37.74
CA ILE A 163 -28.10 32.64 36.92
C ILE A 163 -28.87 31.56 36.13
N VAL A 164 -28.18 30.60 35.52
CA VAL A 164 -28.82 29.42 34.88
C VAL A 164 -29.77 28.74 35.86
N LYS A 165 -29.34 28.56 37.11
CA LYS A 165 -30.14 27.95 38.16
C LYS A 165 -31.29 28.83 38.66
N SER A 166 -31.10 30.15 38.80
CA SER A 166 -32.15 31.05 39.28
C SER A 166 -33.25 31.28 38.26
N GLU A 167 -32.89 31.31 36.98
CA GLU A 167 -33.82 31.50 35.87
C GLU A 167 -34.37 30.18 35.31
N GLU A 168 -34.17 29.06 36.03
CA GLU A 168 -34.66 27.72 35.66
C GLU A 168 -34.31 27.29 34.22
N LEU A 169 -33.14 27.73 33.73
CA LEU A 169 -32.65 27.36 32.41
C LEU A 169 -32.08 25.93 32.41
N SER A 170 -32.29 25.19 31.33
CA SER A 170 -31.80 23.82 31.16
C SER A 170 -31.05 23.64 29.83
N PRO A 171 -29.94 24.36 29.61
CA PRO A 171 -29.09 24.12 28.43
C PRO A 171 -28.59 22.67 28.45
N LYS A 172 -28.48 22.06 27.27
CA LYS A 172 -27.90 20.72 27.13
C LYS A 172 -26.37 20.86 27.12
N PRO A 173 -25.63 20.07 27.91
CA PRO A 173 -24.18 20.03 27.79
C PRO A 173 -23.78 19.45 26.43
N GLY A 174 -22.66 19.92 25.90
CA GLY A 174 -22.00 19.28 24.76
C GLY A 174 -21.35 17.96 25.16
N ASN A 175 -20.83 17.21 24.19
CA ASN A 175 -20.18 15.93 24.39
C ASN A 175 -18.65 16.08 24.48
N LEU A 176 -17.99 15.15 25.18
CA LEU A 176 -16.56 14.93 24.99
C LEU A 176 -16.39 14.05 23.75
N VAL A 177 -15.65 14.53 22.75
CA VAL A 177 -15.41 13.82 21.48
C VAL A 177 -13.94 13.49 21.30
N SER A 178 -13.65 12.41 20.57
CA SER A 178 -12.29 12.00 20.23
C SER A 178 -11.66 12.91 19.19
N VAL A 179 -10.35 12.76 18.98
CA VAL A 179 -9.63 13.42 17.87
C VAL A 179 -10.18 13.05 16.48
N SER A 180 -10.90 11.92 16.35
CA SER A 180 -11.61 11.53 15.12
C SER A 180 -13.08 11.98 15.08
N GLY A 181 -13.58 12.62 16.15
CA GLY A 181 -14.95 13.12 16.27
C GLY A 181 -15.97 12.13 16.83
N ASN A 182 -15.54 10.98 17.36
CA ASN A 182 -16.44 10.02 18.01
C ASN A 182 -16.80 10.49 19.42
N VAL A 183 -18.05 10.34 19.84
CA VAL A 183 -18.43 10.67 21.23
C VAL A 183 -17.77 9.69 22.20
N ILE A 184 -16.92 10.21 23.09
CA ILE A 184 -16.32 9.46 24.20
C ILE A 184 -17.26 9.47 25.40
N THR A 185 -17.83 10.65 25.72
CA THR A 185 -18.74 10.81 26.87
C THR A 185 -19.83 11.82 26.53
N GLU A 186 -21.07 11.36 26.53
CA GLU A 186 -22.23 12.24 26.40
C GLU A 186 -22.27 13.24 27.55
N GLY A 187 -22.49 14.53 27.24
CA GLY A 187 -22.49 15.58 28.26
C GLY A 187 -21.12 15.90 28.87
N GLY A 188 -20.03 15.31 28.36
CA GLY A 188 -18.65 15.55 28.83
C GLY A 188 -17.98 16.82 28.25
N GLY A 189 -18.69 17.58 27.41
CA GLY A 189 -18.24 18.84 26.82
C GLY A 189 -18.57 20.05 27.69
N ASP A 190 -18.69 21.22 27.07
CA ASP A 190 -19.08 22.42 27.80
C ASP A 190 -20.48 22.28 28.40
N ALA A 191 -20.68 22.76 29.62
CA ALA A 191 -22.00 22.68 30.27
C ALA A 191 -23.07 23.52 29.54
N PHE A 192 -22.67 24.69 29.03
CA PHE A 192 -23.50 25.64 28.27
C PHE A 192 -22.61 26.68 27.58
N SER A 193 -23.15 27.34 26.56
CA SER A 193 -22.56 28.54 25.97
C SER A 193 -23.18 29.81 26.56
N ALA A 194 -22.40 30.89 26.66
CA ALA A 194 -22.87 32.17 27.16
C ALA A 194 -22.31 33.33 26.33
N THR A 195 -23.18 34.26 25.94
CA THR A 195 -22.82 35.54 25.33
C THR A 195 -23.18 36.65 26.29
N VAL A 196 -22.24 37.54 26.60
CA VAL A 196 -22.47 38.70 27.48
C VAL A 196 -22.22 39.97 26.67
N ASN A 197 -23.22 40.85 26.60
CA ASN A 197 -23.20 42.10 25.85
C ASN A 197 -22.77 41.91 24.37
N GLY A 198 -23.23 40.83 23.75
CA GLY A 198 -22.92 40.48 22.37
C GLY A 198 -21.57 39.79 22.15
N ALA A 199 -20.76 39.57 23.19
CA ALA A 199 -19.50 38.83 23.12
C ALA A 199 -19.64 37.42 23.70
N GLN A 200 -19.35 36.39 22.90
CA GLN A 200 -19.32 35.00 23.39
C GLN A 200 -18.15 34.81 24.35
N LEU A 201 -18.43 34.24 25.52
CA LEU A 201 -17.42 33.96 26.54
C LEU A 201 -16.77 32.60 26.29
N ASP A 202 -15.45 32.55 26.38
CA ASP A 202 -14.70 31.30 26.49
C ASP A 202 -14.82 30.70 27.91
N ALA A 203 -14.18 29.55 28.16
CA ALA A 203 -14.24 28.90 29.48
C ALA A 203 -13.77 29.83 30.62
N ALA A 204 -12.61 30.50 30.44
CA ALA A 204 -12.06 31.40 31.44
C ALA A 204 -12.97 32.62 31.68
N GLY A 205 -13.57 33.18 30.62
CA GLY A 205 -14.53 34.28 30.70
C GLY A 205 -15.81 33.87 31.42
N ARG A 206 -16.31 32.65 31.20
CA ARG A 206 -17.47 32.12 31.92
C ARG A 206 -17.19 31.97 33.42
N ASP A 207 -16.02 31.42 33.78
CA ASP A 207 -15.61 31.24 35.18
C ASP A 207 -15.36 32.56 35.91
N ALA A 208 -14.84 33.56 35.18
CA ALA A 208 -14.55 34.88 35.71
C ALA A 208 -15.79 35.78 35.80
N PHE A 209 -16.86 35.49 35.06
CA PHE A 209 -18.05 36.34 35.00
C PHE A 209 -18.71 36.51 36.37
N ARG A 210 -19.02 37.76 36.72
CA ARG A 210 -19.74 38.13 37.93
C ARG A 210 -20.74 39.22 37.55
N ALA A 211 -22.03 39.03 37.84
CA ALA A 211 -23.05 40.01 37.48
C ALA A 211 -22.87 41.34 38.24
N GLU A 212 -22.75 42.45 37.52
CA GLU A 212 -22.63 43.79 38.09
C GLU A 212 -23.88 44.66 37.83
N GLY A 213 -24.67 44.31 36.82
CA GLY A 213 -25.94 44.91 36.44
C GLY A 213 -25.91 45.53 35.03
N ASN A 214 -27.05 45.44 34.33
CA ASN A 214 -27.30 45.86 32.95
C ASN A 214 -26.62 45.01 31.87
N GLU A 215 -26.04 43.86 32.21
CA GLU A 215 -25.55 42.92 31.23
C GLU A 215 -26.70 42.27 30.44
N GLU A 216 -26.48 42.06 29.15
CA GLU A 216 -27.30 41.23 28.29
C GLU A 216 -26.63 39.86 28.12
N ILE A 217 -27.22 38.84 28.73
CA ILE A 217 -26.71 37.48 28.80
C ILE A 217 -27.61 36.59 27.95
N THR A 218 -27.03 35.87 26.99
CA THR A 218 -27.72 34.84 26.22
C THR A 218 -27.07 33.49 26.49
N PHE A 219 -27.85 32.51 26.93
CA PHE A 219 -27.42 31.14 27.14
C PHE A 219 -27.85 30.25 25.97
N GLY A 220 -26.98 29.32 25.62
CA GLY A 220 -27.30 28.25 24.67
C GLY A 220 -26.76 26.91 25.16
N ASP A 221 -27.00 25.87 24.37
CA ASP A 221 -26.41 24.55 24.61
C ASP A 221 -24.88 24.63 24.60
N GLY A 222 -24.25 23.71 25.31
CA GLY A 222 -22.82 23.56 25.40
C GLY A 222 -22.20 23.07 24.10
N ALA A 223 -20.97 23.46 23.84
CA ALA A 223 -20.20 22.97 22.71
C ALA A 223 -19.56 21.61 23.05
N ASP A 224 -19.41 20.76 22.04
CA ASP A 224 -18.58 19.58 22.15
C ASP A 224 -17.12 19.99 22.39
N VAL A 225 -16.42 19.24 23.24
CA VAL A 225 -15.01 19.44 23.55
C VAL A 225 -14.24 18.25 23.00
N THR A 226 -13.22 18.51 22.18
CA THR A 226 -12.29 17.46 21.77
C THR A 226 -11.37 17.12 22.92
N GLU A 227 -11.11 15.82 23.13
CA GLU A 227 -10.15 15.34 24.12
C GLU A 227 -8.76 15.99 23.98
N ALA A 228 -7.95 15.91 25.05
CA ALA A 228 -6.54 16.24 24.97
C ALA A 228 -5.81 15.30 24.01
N SER A 229 -4.76 15.81 23.36
CA SER A 229 -4.02 15.06 22.36
C SER A 229 -2.54 15.44 22.33
N HIS A 230 -1.71 14.56 21.79
CA HIS A 230 -0.30 14.83 21.48
C HIS A 230 0.04 14.45 20.02
N GLU A 231 1.17 14.98 19.53
CA GLU A 231 1.69 14.62 18.21
C GLU A 231 2.70 13.48 18.32
N GLU A 232 2.55 12.48 17.45
CA GLU A 232 3.54 11.44 17.20
C GLU A 232 4.00 11.47 15.74
N GLU A 233 5.30 11.34 15.48
CA GLU A 233 5.82 11.16 14.13
C GLU A 233 5.98 9.66 13.85
N ARG A 234 5.38 9.18 12.76
CA ARG A 234 5.43 7.77 12.35
C ARG A 234 5.98 7.65 10.94
N GLU A 235 6.63 6.52 10.66
CA GLU A 235 7.06 6.16 9.32
C GLU A 235 5.84 5.78 8.46
N ILE A 236 5.81 6.26 7.21
CA ILE A 236 4.81 5.86 6.22
C ILE A 236 5.50 5.03 5.12
N GLN A 237 4.90 3.89 4.81
CA GLN A 237 5.44 2.94 3.83
C GLN A 237 5.16 3.41 2.40
N PRO A 238 6.11 3.19 1.46
CA PRO A 238 5.86 3.45 0.05
C PRO A 238 4.81 2.50 -0.51
N LEU A 239 4.04 2.97 -1.50
CA LEU A 239 3.10 2.14 -2.24
C LEU A 239 3.76 1.57 -3.51
N LEU A 240 3.16 0.52 -4.06
CA LEU A 240 3.53 -0.03 -5.36
C LEU A 240 2.65 0.60 -6.45
N GLU A 241 3.27 1.28 -7.40
CA GLU A 241 2.62 1.82 -8.58
C GLU A 241 2.69 0.79 -9.73
N PRO A 242 1.54 0.41 -10.31
CA PRO A 242 1.51 -0.52 -11.45
C PRO A 242 2.13 0.12 -12.69
N PRO A 243 2.52 -0.68 -13.71
CA PRO A 243 3.11 -0.14 -14.92
C PRO A 243 2.08 0.65 -15.76
N ASP A 244 2.52 1.77 -16.34
CA ASP A 244 1.69 2.63 -17.20
C ASP A 244 1.42 2.03 -18.60
N SER A 245 2.15 0.98 -18.97
CA SER A 245 2.08 0.29 -20.26
C SER A 245 2.22 -1.22 -20.07
N VAL A 246 1.96 -1.98 -21.13
CA VAL A 246 2.19 -3.43 -21.17
C VAL A 246 3.33 -3.73 -22.14
N GLY A 247 4.25 -4.58 -21.73
CA GLY A 247 5.34 -5.09 -22.56
C GLY A 247 5.84 -6.44 -22.06
N SER A 248 6.84 -6.98 -22.76
CA SER A 248 7.34 -8.33 -22.49
C SER A 248 8.30 -8.43 -21.30
N VAL A 249 8.79 -7.32 -20.76
CA VAL A 249 9.65 -7.28 -19.57
C VAL A 249 9.10 -6.29 -18.56
N THR A 250 8.80 -6.77 -17.36
CA THR A 250 8.31 -5.96 -16.23
C THR A 250 9.34 -5.95 -15.10
N PHE A 251 9.68 -4.77 -14.58
CA PHE A 251 10.71 -4.57 -13.55
C PHE A 251 10.44 -3.33 -12.70
N VAL A 252 11.17 -3.20 -11.58
CA VAL A 252 11.17 -1.99 -10.75
C VAL A 252 12.03 -0.91 -11.42
N SER A 253 11.40 0.15 -11.90
CA SER A 253 12.07 1.32 -12.49
C SER A 253 12.44 2.39 -11.45
N GLN A 254 11.76 2.39 -10.31
CA GLN A 254 12.05 3.26 -9.18
C GLN A 254 11.79 2.48 -7.89
N TYR A 255 12.80 2.39 -7.03
CA TYR A 255 12.66 1.75 -5.72
C TYR A 255 11.99 2.67 -4.71
N GLY A 256 11.29 2.07 -3.76
CA GLY A 256 10.56 2.80 -2.73
C GLY A 256 11.48 3.37 -1.65
N LYS A 257 11.07 4.49 -1.06
CA LYS A 257 11.67 5.03 0.17
C LYS A 257 10.55 5.38 1.14
N THR A 258 10.76 5.03 2.40
CA THR A 258 9.82 5.37 3.47
C THR A 258 9.77 6.88 3.67
N GLY A 259 8.58 7.38 4.02
CA GLY A 259 8.36 8.76 4.40
C GLY A 259 8.10 8.88 5.89
N ARG A 260 7.81 10.10 6.37
CA ARG A 260 7.45 10.39 7.76
C ARG A 260 6.25 11.33 7.81
N GLN A 261 5.30 11.03 8.66
CA GLN A 261 4.07 11.79 8.84
C GLN A 261 3.75 11.95 10.33
N LYS A 262 3.25 13.13 10.70
CA LYS A 262 2.72 13.37 12.04
C LYS A 262 1.31 12.80 12.18
N PHE A 263 0.99 12.32 13.36
CA PHE A 263 -0.34 11.87 13.77
C PHE A 263 -0.73 12.59 15.04
N VAL A 264 -1.97 13.04 15.10
CA VAL A 264 -2.57 13.55 16.35
C VAL A 264 -3.24 12.38 17.05
N VAL A 265 -2.78 12.07 18.26
CA VAL A 265 -3.26 10.94 19.05
C VAL A 265 -4.04 11.44 20.24
N GLY A 266 -5.27 10.96 20.40
CA GLY A 266 -6.13 11.27 21.54
C GLY A 266 -5.59 10.63 22.82
N ASP A 267 -5.43 11.43 23.88
CA ASP A 267 -4.90 10.97 25.17
C ASP A 267 -5.87 10.06 25.92
N THR A 268 -7.17 10.13 25.60
CA THR A 268 -8.23 9.34 26.26
C THR A 268 -8.70 8.18 25.37
N SER A 269 -9.00 8.45 24.09
CA SER A 269 -9.51 7.43 23.17
C SER A 269 -8.40 6.53 22.61
N GLY A 270 -7.17 7.02 22.53
CA GLY A 270 -6.07 6.37 21.80
C GLY A 270 -6.25 6.38 20.27
N GLU A 271 -7.32 7.00 19.76
CA GLU A 271 -7.51 7.15 18.31
C GLU A 271 -6.44 8.08 17.74
N SER A 272 -6.08 7.87 16.47
CA SER A 272 -5.10 8.72 15.80
C SER A 272 -5.59 9.17 14.43
N VAL A 273 -5.48 10.47 14.17
CA VAL A 273 -5.79 11.07 12.86
C VAL A 273 -4.52 11.54 12.17
N PRO A 274 -4.41 11.40 10.83
CA PRO A 274 -3.24 11.87 10.08
C PRO A 274 -3.11 13.40 10.16
N GLY A 275 -1.91 13.88 10.46
CA GLY A 275 -1.50 15.28 10.40
C GLY A 275 -0.55 15.54 9.24
N ASP A 276 0.33 16.54 9.41
CA ASP A 276 1.26 16.99 8.37
C ASP A 276 2.27 15.91 7.94
N VAL A 277 2.52 15.83 6.64
CA VAL A 277 3.62 15.03 6.07
C VAL A 277 4.93 15.77 6.28
N VAL A 278 5.85 15.17 7.04
CA VAL A 278 7.19 15.71 7.33
C VAL A 278 8.12 15.41 6.16
N GLU A 279 8.06 14.18 5.65
CA GLU A 279 8.86 13.70 4.53
C GLU A 279 7.98 12.77 3.67
N PRO A 280 7.74 13.10 2.39
CA PRO A 280 6.89 12.26 1.54
C PRO A 280 7.57 10.91 1.27
N ALA A 281 6.79 9.83 1.30
CA ALA A 281 7.27 8.53 0.82
C ALA A 281 7.50 8.59 -0.70
N GLN A 282 8.51 7.88 -1.18
CA GLN A 282 8.75 7.65 -2.60
C GLN A 282 8.19 6.28 -2.95
N ASN A 283 7.18 6.21 -3.80
CA ASN A 283 6.60 4.94 -4.21
C ASN A 283 7.56 4.08 -5.05
N VAL A 284 7.35 2.76 -4.98
CA VAL A 284 7.96 1.81 -5.91
C VAL A 284 7.22 1.93 -7.24
N LYS A 285 7.90 2.10 -8.36
CA LYS A 285 7.27 2.17 -9.69
C LYS A 285 7.66 1.00 -10.57
N LEU A 286 6.66 0.24 -11.02
CA LEU A 286 6.85 -0.78 -12.05
C LEU A 286 6.89 -0.14 -13.43
N MET A 287 7.72 -0.70 -14.30
CA MET A 287 7.74 -0.40 -15.73
C MET A 287 7.61 -1.72 -16.48
N SER A 288 6.77 -1.74 -17.52
CA SER A 288 6.59 -2.88 -18.41
C SER A 288 6.74 -2.43 -19.85
N ILE A 289 7.77 -2.95 -20.52
CA ILE A 289 8.17 -2.52 -21.87
C ILE A 289 8.56 -3.70 -22.75
N ASN A 290 8.46 -3.49 -24.07
CA ASN A 290 9.18 -4.31 -25.03
C ASN A 290 10.60 -3.74 -25.14
N PRO A 291 11.65 -4.53 -24.83
CA PRO A 291 13.02 -4.08 -24.96
C PRO A 291 13.35 -3.66 -26.39
N ARG A 292 14.22 -2.67 -26.56
CA ARG A 292 14.71 -2.24 -27.86
C ARG A 292 16.16 -1.80 -27.71
N ALA A 293 17.03 -2.33 -28.58
CA ALA A 293 18.42 -1.92 -28.62
C ALA A 293 18.57 -0.42 -28.91
N ASP A 294 19.36 0.27 -28.08
CA ASP A 294 19.61 1.70 -28.21
C ASP A 294 20.31 2.07 -29.53
N ASP A 295 21.21 1.20 -29.98
CA ASP A 295 21.98 1.34 -31.22
C ASP A 295 21.17 0.98 -32.49
N GLY A 296 19.92 0.54 -32.33
CA GLY A 296 19.02 0.20 -33.42
C GLY A 296 19.30 -1.15 -34.09
N ARG A 297 20.17 -2.00 -33.52
CA ARG A 297 20.32 -3.38 -33.99
C ARG A 297 19.01 -4.15 -33.87
N LYS A 298 18.76 -5.05 -34.82
CA LYS A 298 17.60 -5.95 -34.83
C LYS A 298 17.87 -7.13 -33.91
N LEU A 299 17.65 -6.96 -32.61
CA LEU A 299 17.84 -8.04 -31.63
C LEU A 299 16.55 -8.83 -31.43
N ILE A 300 16.65 -10.14 -31.23
CA ILE A 300 15.52 -11.03 -30.90
C ILE A 300 15.97 -12.08 -29.87
N ALA A 301 15.11 -12.42 -28.92
CA ALA A 301 15.38 -13.45 -27.93
C ALA A 301 14.54 -14.70 -28.21
N LEU A 302 15.23 -15.82 -28.39
CA LEU A 302 14.61 -17.15 -28.43
C LEU A 302 14.62 -17.74 -27.01
N THR A 303 13.48 -18.23 -26.55
CA THR A 303 13.34 -18.69 -25.17
C THR A 303 12.61 -20.04 -25.08
N PHE A 304 13.00 -20.85 -24.08
CA PHE A 304 12.50 -22.20 -23.88
C PHE A 304 12.04 -22.42 -22.43
N ASP A 305 10.81 -22.88 -22.24
CA ASP A 305 10.23 -23.15 -20.92
C ASP A 305 10.21 -24.65 -20.59
N ASP A 306 10.00 -24.95 -19.30
CA ASP A 306 9.79 -26.26 -18.67
C ASP A 306 10.99 -27.21 -18.52
N GLY A 307 12.09 -26.92 -19.20
CA GLY A 307 13.31 -27.73 -19.12
C GLY A 307 14.08 -27.60 -17.80
N PRO A 308 15.22 -28.30 -17.69
CA PRO A 308 15.76 -29.22 -18.69
C PRO A 308 14.99 -30.54 -18.78
N SER A 309 14.95 -31.13 -19.98
CA SER A 309 14.29 -32.40 -20.27
C SER A 309 15.18 -33.30 -21.13
N LYS A 310 14.66 -34.47 -21.55
CA LYS A 310 15.33 -35.36 -22.51
C LYS A 310 15.61 -34.70 -23.87
N TYR A 311 14.95 -33.59 -24.19
CA TYR A 311 15.10 -32.87 -25.45
C TYR A 311 16.17 -31.78 -25.41
N THR A 312 16.47 -31.21 -24.23
CA THR A 312 17.34 -30.04 -24.08
C THR A 312 18.68 -30.16 -24.81
N GLN A 313 19.35 -31.32 -24.75
CA GLN A 313 20.63 -31.49 -25.45
C GLN A 313 20.49 -31.30 -26.98
N GLN A 314 19.40 -31.77 -27.58
CA GLN A 314 19.16 -31.61 -29.02
C GLN A 314 18.94 -30.14 -29.39
N TYR A 315 18.30 -29.36 -28.51
CA TYR A 315 18.19 -27.92 -28.69
C TYR A 315 19.57 -27.27 -28.64
N LEU A 316 20.41 -27.60 -27.65
CA LEU A 316 21.76 -27.07 -27.52
C LEU A 316 22.64 -27.38 -28.75
N ASP A 317 22.49 -28.58 -29.32
CA ASP A 317 23.19 -28.98 -30.53
C ASP A 317 22.79 -28.09 -31.73
N ILE A 318 21.48 -27.83 -31.91
CA ILE A 318 20.96 -26.93 -32.95
C ILE A 318 21.45 -25.49 -32.71
N LEU A 319 21.34 -24.96 -31.49
CA LEU A 319 21.81 -23.60 -31.17
C LEU A 319 23.31 -23.43 -31.47
N THR A 320 24.11 -24.46 -31.18
CA THR A 320 25.55 -24.48 -31.48
C THR A 320 25.82 -24.52 -32.98
N GLU A 321 25.08 -25.34 -33.75
CA GLU A 321 25.20 -25.43 -35.21
C GLU A 321 24.92 -24.09 -35.88
N HIS A 322 23.93 -23.35 -35.39
CA HIS A 322 23.57 -22.02 -35.91
C HIS A 322 24.36 -20.86 -35.30
N GLY A 323 25.21 -21.12 -34.30
CA GLY A 323 26.05 -20.12 -33.64
C GLY A 323 25.24 -19.05 -32.89
N ILE A 324 24.14 -19.45 -32.24
CA ILE A 324 23.28 -18.54 -31.46
C ILE A 324 23.19 -18.93 -29.99
N HIS A 325 22.77 -17.98 -29.16
CA HIS A 325 22.44 -18.20 -27.75
C HIS A 325 20.94 -17.97 -27.52
N ALA A 326 20.39 -18.60 -26.48
CA ALA A 326 18.99 -18.52 -26.10
C ALA A 326 18.84 -18.37 -24.58
N THR A 327 17.60 -18.21 -24.10
CA THR A 327 17.30 -18.24 -22.66
C THR A 327 16.40 -19.43 -22.33
N PHE A 328 16.85 -20.26 -21.41
CA PHE A 328 16.07 -21.37 -20.87
C PHE A 328 15.47 -20.95 -19.53
N PHE A 329 14.16 -20.84 -19.45
CA PHE A 329 13.43 -20.68 -18.20
C PHE A 329 13.16 -22.07 -17.63
N CYS A 330 14.05 -22.50 -16.74
CA CYS A 330 14.03 -23.83 -16.17
C CYS A 330 13.09 -23.92 -14.98
N LEU A 331 12.37 -25.04 -14.88
CA LEU A 331 11.74 -25.42 -13.61
C LEU A 331 12.83 -25.77 -12.60
N GLY A 332 12.71 -25.26 -11.38
CA GLY A 332 13.67 -25.57 -10.30
C GLY A 332 13.77 -27.07 -10.03
N SER A 333 12.63 -27.77 -10.03
CA SER A 333 12.57 -29.22 -9.91
C SER A 333 13.27 -29.96 -11.06
N ALA A 334 13.12 -29.48 -12.30
CA ALA A 334 13.80 -30.06 -13.46
C ALA A 334 15.31 -29.81 -13.43
N ALA A 335 15.73 -28.59 -13.04
CA ALA A 335 17.12 -28.22 -12.87
C ALA A 335 17.82 -29.09 -11.81
N ALA A 336 17.19 -29.28 -10.66
CA ALA A 336 17.73 -30.13 -9.59
C ALA A 336 17.91 -31.60 -10.02
N ASN A 337 17.03 -32.10 -10.87
CA ASN A 337 17.10 -33.47 -11.39
C ASN A 337 18.09 -33.65 -12.56
N ASN A 338 18.43 -32.57 -13.26
CA ASN A 338 19.27 -32.60 -14.47
C ASN A 338 20.41 -31.59 -14.43
N PRO A 339 21.27 -31.59 -13.38
CA PRO A 339 22.31 -30.57 -13.22
C PRO A 339 23.35 -30.57 -14.35
N ASP A 340 23.59 -31.73 -14.97
CA ASP A 340 24.51 -31.82 -16.11
C ASP A 340 23.97 -31.08 -17.34
N LEU A 341 22.64 -31.11 -17.56
CA LEU A 341 22.01 -30.34 -18.65
C LEU A 341 21.98 -28.84 -18.34
N VAL A 342 21.78 -28.44 -17.08
CA VAL A 342 21.88 -27.03 -16.67
C VAL A 342 23.28 -26.47 -16.98
N LYS A 343 24.33 -27.23 -16.64
CA LYS A 343 25.71 -26.84 -16.99
C LYS A 343 25.93 -26.82 -18.50
N ALA A 344 25.39 -27.78 -19.24
CA ALA A 344 25.47 -27.79 -20.69
C ALA A 344 24.84 -26.55 -21.33
N ILE A 345 23.69 -26.08 -20.82
CA ILE A 345 23.07 -24.81 -21.25
C ILE A 345 24.04 -23.64 -21.06
N LYS A 346 24.67 -23.56 -19.88
CA LYS A 346 25.64 -22.50 -19.55
C LYS A 346 26.91 -22.57 -20.38
N ASP A 347 27.46 -23.77 -20.57
CA ASP A 347 28.68 -24.00 -21.35
C ASP A 347 28.47 -23.70 -22.84
N GLN A 348 27.25 -23.86 -23.35
CA GLN A 348 26.86 -23.45 -24.71
C GLN A 348 26.82 -21.91 -24.87
N GLY A 349 26.74 -21.16 -23.76
CA GLY A 349 26.63 -19.70 -23.74
C GLY A 349 25.21 -19.18 -23.58
N SER A 350 24.21 -20.08 -23.47
CA SER A 350 22.83 -19.69 -23.21
C SER A 350 22.60 -19.26 -21.75
N GLN A 351 21.57 -18.44 -21.56
CA GLN A 351 21.13 -18.00 -20.24
C GLN A 351 20.24 -19.07 -19.60
N VAL A 352 20.41 -19.28 -18.29
CA VAL A 352 19.46 -20.03 -17.45
C VAL A 352 18.71 -19.03 -16.56
N ALA A 353 17.39 -19.06 -16.61
CA ALA A 353 16.48 -18.26 -15.80
C ALA A 353 15.41 -19.17 -15.18
N SER A 354 14.53 -18.64 -14.33
CA SER A 354 13.56 -19.46 -13.58
C SER A 354 12.18 -19.47 -14.20
N HIS A 355 11.56 -20.66 -14.26
CA HIS A 355 10.14 -20.84 -14.54
C HIS A 355 9.36 -21.29 -13.30
N THR A 356 9.77 -20.84 -12.10
CA THR A 356 9.32 -21.31 -10.77
C THR A 356 9.78 -22.74 -10.44
N MET A 357 9.45 -23.22 -9.24
CA MET A 357 9.96 -24.50 -8.75
C MET A 357 9.20 -25.67 -9.37
N ASN A 358 7.87 -25.59 -9.37
CA ASN A 358 6.96 -26.67 -9.75
C ASN A 358 5.84 -26.24 -10.70
N HIS A 359 6.00 -25.12 -11.42
CA HIS A 359 5.04 -24.64 -12.42
C HIS A 359 3.67 -24.27 -11.81
N GLN A 360 3.66 -23.77 -10.57
CA GLN A 360 2.42 -23.30 -9.94
C GLN A 360 1.95 -21.98 -10.56
N GLN A 361 0.62 -21.82 -10.72
CA GLN A 361 0.06 -20.53 -11.12
C GLN A 361 0.13 -19.55 -9.94
N LEU A 362 1.08 -18.60 -9.99
CA LEU A 362 1.43 -17.73 -8.86
C LEU A 362 0.26 -16.84 -8.38
N THR A 363 -0.67 -16.50 -9.26
CA THR A 363 -1.89 -15.75 -8.92
C THR A 363 -2.95 -16.58 -8.16
N ALA A 364 -2.76 -17.90 -8.04
CA ALA A 364 -3.71 -18.83 -7.44
C ALA A 364 -3.21 -19.46 -6.12
N VAL A 365 -2.05 -19.02 -5.63
CA VAL A 365 -1.44 -19.54 -4.39
C VAL A 365 -1.27 -18.42 -3.36
N ASP A 366 -1.09 -18.78 -2.09
CA ASP A 366 -0.81 -17.80 -1.04
C ASP A 366 0.61 -17.21 -1.16
N GLN A 367 0.84 -16.11 -0.44
CA GLN A 367 2.13 -15.40 -0.44
C GLN A 367 3.32 -16.29 -0.05
N THR A 368 3.14 -17.20 0.91
CA THR A 368 4.23 -18.06 1.40
C THR A 368 4.63 -19.06 0.32
N THR A 369 3.64 -19.67 -0.34
CA THR A 369 3.83 -20.61 -1.44
C THR A 369 4.43 -19.92 -2.64
N LEU A 370 3.94 -18.74 -3.01
CA LEU A 370 4.50 -17.91 -4.08
C LEU A 370 5.99 -17.62 -3.85
N GLN A 371 6.37 -17.18 -2.65
CA GLN A 371 7.75 -16.88 -2.32
C GLN A 371 8.64 -18.13 -2.32
N SER A 372 8.14 -19.26 -1.84
CA SER A 372 8.82 -20.57 -1.91
C SER A 372 9.04 -21.00 -3.37
N GLU A 373 8.01 -20.94 -4.22
CA GLU A 373 8.10 -21.28 -5.65
C GLU A 373 9.17 -20.45 -6.39
N ILE A 374 9.37 -19.19 -6.01
CA ILE A 374 10.41 -18.32 -6.60
C ILE A 374 11.79 -18.64 -6.02
N THR A 375 11.94 -18.57 -4.69
CA THR A 375 13.25 -18.63 -4.02
C THR A 375 13.88 -20.03 -4.04
N GLU A 376 13.08 -21.09 -3.94
CA GLU A 376 13.57 -22.47 -4.08
C GLU A 376 14.03 -22.77 -5.50
N ALA A 377 13.34 -22.22 -6.51
CA ALA A 377 13.73 -22.37 -7.90
C ALA A 377 15.08 -21.70 -8.18
N PHE A 378 15.29 -20.47 -7.70
CA PHE A 378 16.59 -19.79 -7.80
C PHE A 378 17.70 -20.61 -7.14
N SER A 379 17.44 -21.14 -5.94
CA SER A 379 18.40 -21.97 -5.21
C SER A 379 18.72 -23.27 -5.94
N ALA A 380 17.71 -23.93 -6.51
CA ALA A 380 17.87 -25.17 -7.28
C ALA A 380 18.67 -24.95 -8.58
N ILE A 381 18.38 -23.86 -9.29
CA ILE A 381 19.09 -23.48 -10.52
C ILE A 381 20.56 -23.15 -10.24
N SER A 382 20.83 -22.33 -9.22
CA SER A 382 22.19 -21.99 -8.83
C SER A 382 22.96 -23.23 -8.38
N GLY A 383 22.34 -24.09 -7.54
CA GLY A 383 22.91 -25.36 -7.10
C GLY A 383 23.18 -26.37 -8.22
N ALA A 384 22.39 -26.32 -9.30
CA ALA A 384 22.58 -27.15 -10.50
C ALA A 384 23.72 -26.63 -11.41
N GLY A 385 24.23 -25.41 -11.17
CA GLY A 385 25.28 -24.78 -11.97
C GLY A 385 24.78 -23.77 -13.00
N GLY A 386 23.52 -23.32 -12.93
CA GLY A 386 22.95 -22.31 -13.82
C GLY A 386 23.49 -20.90 -13.58
N GLY A 387 24.19 -20.70 -12.46
CA GLY A 387 24.54 -19.39 -11.93
C GLY A 387 23.38 -18.77 -11.16
N ASP A 388 23.64 -17.60 -10.57
CA ASP A 388 22.61 -16.87 -9.85
C ASP A 388 21.67 -16.17 -10.85
N THR A 389 20.38 -16.20 -10.54
CA THR A 389 19.34 -15.54 -11.32
C THR A 389 18.24 -15.02 -10.39
N SER A 390 17.69 -13.87 -10.75
CA SER A 390 16.50 -13.27 -10.13
C SER A 390 15.44 -12.95 -11.18
N VAL A 391 15.59 -13.48 -12.39
CA VAL A 391 14.67 -13.28 -13.51
C VAL A 391 13.75 -14.48 -13.59
N ILE A 392 12.45 -14.22 -13.62
CA ILE A 392 11.43 -15.26 -13.79
C ILE A 392 10.68 -15.08 -15.11
N ARG A 393 10.20 -16.19 -15.63
CA ARG A 393 8.97 -16.21 -16.42
C ARG A 393 7.89 -16.88 -15.56
N PRO A 394 6.79 -16.21 -15.24
CA PRO A 394 5.71 -16.81 -14.46
C PRO A 394 4.97 -17.85 -15.32
N PRO A 395 4.66 -19.04 -14.79
CA PRO A 395 3.81 -20.02 -15.45
C PRO A 395 2.51 -19.37 -15.98
N TYR A 396 2.11 -19.77 -17.19
CA TYR A 396 0.93 -19.25 -17.89
C TYR A 396 0.97 -17.75 -18.22
N GLY A 397 2.12 -17.08 -18.03
CA GLY A 397 2.21 -15.61 -18.12
C GLY A 397 1.45 -14.88 -17.00
N SER A 398 1.02 -15.60 -15.95
CA SER A 398 0.10 -15.10 -14.94
C SER A 398 0.85 -14.42 -13.79
N PHE A 399 1.02 -13.10 -13.87
CA PHE A 399 1.69 -12.31 -12.85
C PHE A 399 1.19 -10.86 -12.85
N ASP A 400 0.48 -10.48 -11.80
CA ASP A 400 -0.12 -9.15 -11.67
C ASP A 400 0.54 -8.31 -10.56
N THR A 401 0.00 -7.11 -10.30
CA THR A 401 0.55 -6.20 -9.27
C THR A 401 0.43 -6.80 -7.86
N SER A 402 -0.61 -7.59 -7.57
CA SER A 402 -0.77 -8.26 -6.28
C SER A 402 0.29 -9.35 -6.07
N THR A 403 0.57 -10.09 -7.13
CA THR A 403 1.59 -11.14 -7.18
C THR A 403 3.00 -10.54 -7.06
N TRP A 404 3.24 -9.40 -7.73
CA TRP A 404 4.47 -8.63 -7.57
C TRP A 404 4.68 -8.18 -6.13
N LEU A 405 3.65 -7.61 -5.49
CA LEU A 405 3.73 -7.20 -4.09
C LEU A 405 3.99 -8.39 -3.17
N ALA A 406 3.28 -9.50 -3.36
CA ALA A 406 3.44 -10.74 -2.61
C ALA A 406 4.84 -11.35 -2.77
N SER A 407 5.50 -11.15 -3.91
CA SER A 407 6.89 -11.60 -4.13
C SER A 407 7.89 -10.99 -3.16
N GLY A 408 7.58 -9.85 -2.53
CA GLY A 408 8.39 -9.25 -1.47
C GLY A 408 9.77 -8.77 -1.92
N GLY A 409 9.95 -8.47 -3.22
CA GLY A 409 11.24 -8.02 -3.76
C GLY A 409 12.25 -9.15 -3.98
N THR A 410 11.78 -10.38 -4.16
CA THR A 410 12.64 -11.57 -4.39
C THR A 410 13.20 -11.67 -5.81
N LEU A 411 12.63 -10.93 -6.77
CA LEU A 411 12.97 -11.01 -8.19
C LEU A 411 13.28 -9.63 -8.77
N SER A 412 14.16 -9.56 -9.77
CA SER A 412 14.51 -8.31 -10.44
C SER A 412 13.65 -8.04 -11.68
N ALA A 413 13.21 -9.09 -12.39
CA ALA A 413 12.35 -8.95 -13.57
C ALA A 413 11.41 -10.15 -13.78
N SER A 414 10.21 -9.85 -14.30
CA SER A 414 9.28 -10.82 -14.87
C SER A 414 9.26 -10.67 -16.39
N VAL A 415 9.50 -11.77 -17.10
CA VAL A 415 9.64 -11.81 -18.56
C VAL A 415 8.56 -12.70 -19.15
N ILE A 416 7.74 -12.13 -20.02
CA ILE A 416 6.76 -12.84 -20.86
C ILE A 416 7.24 -12.85 -22.33
N TRP A 417 6.34 -13.05 -23.27
CA TRP A 417 6.65 -13.13 -24.70
C TRP A 417 5.74 -12.22 -25.52
N ASN A 418 6.11 -12.01 -26.77
CA ASN A 418 5.28 -11.33 -27.77
C ASN A 418 5.04 -12.17 -29.04
N LEU A 419 5.76 -13.28 -29.19
CA LEU A 419 5.53 -14.29 -30.21
C LEU A 419 5.41 -15.65 -29.51
N ASP A 420 4.26 -16.29 -29.64
CA ASP A 420 3.95 -17.57 -29.01
C ASP A 420 3.94 -18.66 -30.08
N SER A 421 4.80 -19.67 -29.95
CA SER A 421 4.87 -20.78 -30.90
C SER A 421 3.57 -21.61 -30.94
N LEU A 422 2.84 -21.68 -29.82
CA LEU A 422 1.79 -22.65 -29.54
C LEU A 422 2.25 -24.11 -29.75
N ASP A 423 3.54 -24.38 -29.60
CA ASP A 423 4.14 -25.71 -29.80
C ASP A 423 3.56 -26.80 -28.87
N TRP A 424 3.12 -26.42 -27.68
CA TRP A 424 2.48 -27.28 -26.69
C TRP A 424 1.13 -27.85 -27.19
N GLU A 425 0.49 -27.24 -28.19
CA GLU A 425 -0.71 -27.76 -28.85
C GLU A 425 -0.40 -28.82 -29.94
N LEU A 426 0.89 -29.02 -30.26
CA LEU A 426 1.36 -29.88 -31.35
C LEU A 426 0.78 -29.52 -32.75
N PRO A 427 0.76 -28.23 -33.16
CA PRO A 427 0.08 -27.79 -34.38
C PRO A 427 0.80 -28.14 -35.70
N GLY A 428 2.02 -28.67 -35.61
CA GLY A 428 2.91 -28.99 -36.74
C GLY A 428 4.01 -27.96 -36.94
N ALA A 429 5.18 -28.40 -37.41
CA ALA A 429 6.38 -27.57 -37.53
C ALA A 429 6.17 -26.31 -38.39
N ASP A 430 5.40 -26.40 -39.49
CA ASP A 430 5.10 -25.23 -40.34
C ASP A 430 4.33 -24.13 -39.58
N VAL A 431 3.39 -24.51 -38.72
CA VAL A 431 2.60 -23.56 -37.92
C VAL A 431 3.49 -22.93 -36.84
N ILE A 432 4.32 -23.73 -36.19
CA ILE A 432 5.31 -23.27 -35.20
C ILE A 432 6.25 -22.23 -35.82
N VAL A 433 6.82 -22.52 -37.00
CA VAL A 433 7.69 -21.58 -37.72
C VAL A 433 6.96 -20.27 -38.02
N ASN A 434 5.74 -20.34 -38.55
CA ASN A 434 4.96 -19.14 -38.86
C ASN A 434 4.65 -18.31 -37.61
N ASN A 435 4.27 -18.95 -36.52
CA ASN A 435 3.95 -18.28 -35.26
C ASN A 435 5.17 -17.57 -34.65
N CYS A 436 6.35 -18.19 -34.74
CA CYS A 436 7.59 -17.61 -34.21
C CYS A 436 8.20 -16.50 -35.09
N THR A 437 7.80 -16.38 -36.35
CA THR A 437 8.45 -15.45 -37.31
C THR A 437 7.51 -14.35 -37.82
N SER A 438 6.21 -14.64 -37.96
CA SER A 438 5.24 -13.68 -38.47
C SER A 438 5.02 -12.54 -37.48
N GLY A 439 5.34 -11.32 -37.91
CA GLY A 439 5.18 -10.12 -37.08
C GLY A 439 6.33 -9.88 -36.11
N ALA A 440 7.45 -10.61 -36.25
CA ALA A 440 8.66 -10.35 -35.49
C ALA A 440 9.14 -8.92 -35.69
N PHE A 441 9.56 -8.30 -34.59
CA PHE A 441 10.12 -6.96 -34.55
C PHE A 441 11.39 -6.95 -33.68
N SER A 442 12.19 -5.89 -33.80
CA SER A 442 13.37 -5.73 -32.93
C SER A 442 12.93 -5.63 -31.48
N GLY A 443 13.42 -6.53 -30.62
CA GLY A 443 12.92 -6.67 -29.25
C GLY A 443 11.96 -7.83 -29.03
N SER A 444 11.64 -8.59 -30.07
CA SER A 444 10.75 -9.74 -29.92
C SER A 444 11.34 -10.79 -28.96
N ILE A 445 10.46 -11.40 -28.17
CA ILE A 445 10.76 -12.53 -27.29
C ILE A 445 9.84 -13.66 -27.72
N ILE A 446 10.43 -14.73 -28.23
CA ILE A 446 9.75 -15.91 -28.75
C ILE A 446 9.63 -16.95 -27.63
N LEU A 447 8.41 -17.37 -27.31
CA LEU A 447 8.14 -18.50 -26.43
C LEU A 447 8.16 -19.80 -27.24
N MET A 448 8.96 -20.75 -26.78
CA MET A 448 8.90 -22.17 -27.13
C MET A 448 9.09 -23.00 -25.85
N HIS A 449 8.98 -24.34 -25.95
CA HIS A 449 9.22 -25.23 -24.81
C HIS A 449 10.31 -26.25 -25.14
N ASP A 450 11.21 -26.52 -24.19
CA ASP A 450 12.12 -27.68 -24.25
C ASP A 450 11.75 -28.77 -23.22
N GLY A 451 10.80 -28.50 -22.32
CA GLY A 451 10.14 -29.46 -21.44
C GLY A 451 8.65 -29.61 -21.73
N GLY A 452 7.85 -30.07 -20.75
CA GLY A 452 6.39 -29.97 -20.80
C GLY A 452 5.63 -30.96 -21.73
N GLY A 453 6.30 -31.87 -22.43
CA GLY A 453 5.59 -32.84 -23.28
C GLY A 453 6.42 -33.37 -24.45
N ASN A 454 5.74 -33.70 -25.55
CA ASN A 454 6.38 -34.09 -26.81
C ASN A 454 6.91 -32.84 -27.53
N ARG A 455 8.22 -32.79 -27.83
CA ARG A 455 8.90 -31.66 -28.48
C ARG A 455 9.46 -32.00 -29.88
N ASP A 456 8.97 -33.06 -30.51
CA ASP A 456 9.49 -33.51 -31.80
C ASP A 456 9.23 -32.47 -32.93
N GLN A 457 8.07 -31.77 -32.89
CA GLN A 457 7.73 -30.74 -33.88
C GLN A 457 8.57 -29.47 -33.69
N ASP A 458 8.89 -29.14 -32.45
CA ASP A 458 9.75 -28.02 -32.08
C ASP A 458 11.16 -28.21 -32.64
N LEU A 459 11.72 -29.42 -32.50
CA LEU A 459 13.04 -29.77 -33.04
C LEU A 459 13.07 -29.70 -34.57
N GLU A 460 11.96 -30.00 -35.24
CA GLU A 460 11.83 -29.81 -36.70
C GLU A 460 11.71 -28.32 -37.08
N ALA A 461 11.00 -27.53 -36.29
CA ALA A 461 10.75 -26.12 -36.55
C ALA A 461 11.95 -25.22 -36.24
N LEU A 462 12.71 -25.53 -35.18
CA LEU A 462 13.73 -24.67 -34.60
C LEU A 462 14.81 -24.22 -35.60
N PRO A 463 15.45 -25.10 -36.40
CA PRO A 463 16.43 -24.66 -37.40
C PRO A 463 15.85 -23.67 -38.41
N ARG A 464 14.59 -23.90 -38.83
CA ARG A 464 13.89 -23.07 -39.83
C ARG A 464 13.57 -21.68 -39.28
N ILE A 465 13.19 -21.58 -38.00
CA ILE A 465 12.97 -20.31 -37.30
C ILE A 465 14.26 -19.50 -37.27
N ILE A 466 15.37 -20.14 -36.88
CA ILE A 466 16.68 -19.48 -36.76
C ILE A 466 17.14 -18.96 -38.12
N GLU A 467 17.11 -19.82 -39.14
CA GLU A 467 17.53 -19.47 -40.50
C GLU A 467 16.71 -18.31 -41.09
N GLN A 468 15.38 -18.33 -40.90
CA GLN A 468 14.53 -17.27 -41.42
C GLN A 468 14.83 -15.93 -40.76
N LEU A 469 14.91 -15.88 -39.42
CA LEU A 469 15.15 -14.64 -38.69
C LEU A 469 16.56 -14.10 -38.90
N GLN A 470 17.59 -14.96 -38.94
CA GLN A 470 18.95 -14.56 -39.34
C GLN A 470 18.96 -14.01 -40.78
N GLY A 471 18.24 -14.65 -41.71
CA GLY A 471 18.07 -14.19 -43.08
C GLY A 471 17.38 -12.82 -43.21
N GLU A 472 16.51 -12.49 -42.26
CA GLU A 472 15.88 -11.17 -42.12
C GLU A 472 16.77 -10.14 -41.38
N GLY A 473 17.97 -10.54 -40.95
CA GLY A 473 18.97 -9.69 -40.31
C GLY A 473 18.77 -9.52 -38.79
N TYR A 474 18.04 -10.43 -38.15
CA TYR A 474 17.98 -10.48 -36.69
C TYR A 474 19.23 -11.14 -36.09
N GLU A 475 19.71 -10.58 -34.99
CA GLU A 475 20.74 -11.16 -34.13
C GLU A 475 20.05 -11.80 -32.92
N PHE A 476 20.30 -13.10 -32.71
CA PHE A 476 19.78 -13.83 -31.56
C PHE A 476 20.63 -13.51 -30.33
N VAL A 477 19.96 -13.07 -29.27
CA VAL A 477 20.57 -12.74 -27.98
C VAL A 477 19.80 -13.41 -26.86
N THR A 478 20.44 -13.60 -25.71
CA THR A 478 19.74 -13.97 -24.49
C THR A 478 18.83 -12.82 -24.02
N VAL A 479 17.85 -13.12 -23.17
CA VAL A 479 16.99 -12.11 -22.53
C VAL A 479 17.82 -11.13 -21.70
N ALA A 480 18.86 -11.59 -20.98
CA ALA A 480 19.78 -10.70 -20.25
C ALA A 480 20.49 -9.71 -21.18
N GLU A 481 21.03 -10.16 -22.31
CA GLU A 481 21.67 -9.30 -23.30
C GLU A 481 20.67 -8.36 -23.98
N LEU A 482 19.45 -8.84 -24.25
CA LEU A 482 18.38 -8.02 -24.80
C LEU A 482 18.01 -6.88 -23.83
N MET A 483 17.87 -7.19 -22.54
CA MET A 483 17.62 -6.18 -21.51
C MET A 483 18.78 -5.19 -21.40
N ALA A 484 20.02 -5.69 -21.39
CA ALA A 484 21.22 -4.85 -21.30
C ALA A 484 21.43 -3.93 -22.51
N SER A 485 20.78 -4.23 -23.64
CA SER A 485 20.83 -3.40 -24.86
C SER A 485 19.93 -2.15 -24.81
N ASP A 486 19.08 -2.04 -23.80
CA ASP A 486 18.07 -0.98 -23.65
C ASP A 486 18.31 -0.19 -22.35
N SER A 487 18.85 1.03 -22.47
CA SER A 487 19.19 1.89 -21.32
C SER A 487 18.00 2.30 -20.44
N ARG A 488 16.76 2.03 -20.85
CA ARG A 488 15.58 2.21 -19.99
C ARG A 488 15.48 1.14 -18.90
N ILE A 489 16.15 0.00 -19.09
CA ILE A 489 16.23 -1.09 -18.13
C ILE A 489 17.51 -0.89 -17.30
N PRO A 490 17.43 -0.75 -15.97
CA PRO A 490 18.61 -0.61 -15.13
C PRO A 490 19.57 -1.79 -15.31
N ALA A 491 20.88 -1.51 -15.27
CA ALA A 491 21.91 -2.52 -15.50
C ALA A 491 21.82 -3.66 -14.48
N GLU A 492 21.44 -3.34 -13.26
CA GLU A 492 21.22 -4.29 -12.18
C GLU A 492 20.03 -5.22 -12.44
N VAL A 493 18.96 -4.70 -13.05
CA VAL A 493 17.79 -5.50 -13.47
C VAL A 493 18.21 -6.44 -14.58
N ALA A 494 18.93 -5.93 -15.58
CA ALA A 494 19.42 -6.73 -16.70
C ALA A 494 20.39 -7.84 -16.26
N ALA A 495 21.22 -7.57 -15.23
CA ALA A 495 22.15 -8.52 -14.66
C ALA A 495 21.52 -9.51 -13.67
N GLY A 496 20.25 -9.31 -13.28
CA GLY A 496 19.57 -10.15 -12.30
C GLY A 496 20.11 -10.00 -10.87
N ASN A 497 20.52 -8.79 -10.48
CA ASN A 497 21.04 -8.48 -9.14
C ASN A 497 20.44 -7.21 -8.51
N ALA A 498 19.27 -6.79 -9.02
CA ALA A 498 18.54 -5.59 -8.62
C ALA A 498 17.69 -5.80 -7.36
#